data_AF-A0A955VAQ0-F1
#
_entry.id   AF-A0A955VAQ0-F1
#
_cell.length_a   1.000
_cell.length_b   1.000
_cell.length_c   1.000
_cell.angle_alpha   90.00
_cell.angle_beta   90.00
_cell.angle_gamma   90.00
#
_symmetry.space_group_name_H-M   'P 1'
#
loop_
_entity.id
_entity.type
_entity.pdbx_description
1 polymer ?
#
loop_
_entity_poly.entity_id
_entity_poly.type
_entity_poly.pdbx_seq_one_letter_code
_entity_poly.pdbx_strand_id
1 'polypeptide(L)'
;MQLVTRFAFVGLALLLLAPSAQAKPAPLDEAAWTAVFGTAADGPTPTFLKELSKGMSPADAGKVFKGAEKPSKHGFAKITVKGVPGVTKMEIYFRKDKETNVPTQLGAVTLTLDKSVQKDPAVYAALVKVLTAKYGAVKKPESVEKMQITWTTKKLQSAQIWKVGRDVTFKYSF
;
A
#
# COMPACT_ATOMS: atom_id res chain seq x y z
N MET A 1 -37.31 71.76 13.30
CA MET A 1 -37.05 71.44 11.87
C MET A 1 -36.34 70.09 11.85
N GLN A 2 -37.01 69.05 11.36
CA GLN A 2 -36.53 67.66 11.39
C GLN A 2 -35.38 67.45 10.40
N LEU A 3 -34.38 66.67 10.79
CA LEU A 3 -33.64 65.84 9.83
C LEU A 3 -33.33 64.49 10.48
N VAL A 4 -33.88 63.45 9.87
CA VAL A 4 -33.73 62.04 10.19
C VAL A 4 -32.46 61.54 9.51
N THR A 5 -31.54 60.91 10.25
CA THR A 5 -30.48 60.09 9.63
C THR A 5 -30.37 58.78 10.41
N ARG A 6 -30.85 57.70 9.78
CA ARG A 6 -30.68 56.32 10.25
C ARG A 6 -29.25 55.88 9.93
N PHE A 7 -28.51 55.38 10.91
CA PHE A 7 -27.35 54.53 10.66
C PHE A 7 -27.63 53.14 11.23
N ALA A 8 -27.78 52.18 10.31
CA ALA A 8 -27.67 50.76 10.61
C ALA A 8 -26.18 50.44 10.78
N PHE A 9 -25.80 49.83 11.90
CA PHE A 9 -24.52 49.15 12.01
C PHE A 9 -24.78 47.67 12.30
N VAL A 10 -24.34 46.89 11.31
CA VAL A 10 -24.38 45.45 11.20
C VAL A 10 -23.50 44.84 12.28
N GLY A 11 -24.07 43.92 13.06
CA GLY A 11 -23.33 43.08 14.00
C GLY A 11 -22.37 42.14 13.25
N LEU A 12 -21.07 42.36 13.41
CA LEU A 12 -20.04 41.45 12.93
C LEU A 12 -19.85 40.34 13.98
N ALA A 13 -20.57 39.24 13.83
CA ALA A 13 -20.32 38.01 14.59
C ALA A 13 -19.02 37.37 14.09
N LEU A 14 -17.97 37.48 14.90
CA LEU A 14 -16.67 36.85 14.66
C LEU A 14 -16.80 35.34 14.92
N LEU A 15 -17.08 34.54 13.89
CA LEU A 15 -17.00 33.09 13.96
C LEU A 15 -15.54 32.66 14.16
N LEU A 16 -15.21 32.19 15.35
CA LEU A 16 -13.99 31.43 15.63
C LEU A 16 -14.03 30.11 14.85
N LEU A 17 -13.32 30.04 13.71
CA LEU A 17 -13.03 28.77 13.05
C LEU A 17 -12.13 27.94 13.98
N ALA A 18 -12.72 26.93 14.61
CA ALA A 18 -11.97 25.90 15.31
C ALA A 18 -11.02 25.21 14.31
N PRO A 19 -9.73 24.99 14.67
CA PRO A 19 -8.82 24.24 13.81
C PRO A 19 -9.40 22.84 13.62
N SER A 20 -9.67 22.48 12.37
CA SER A 20 -10.12 21.14 12.00
C SER A 20 -9.10 20.14 12.55
N ALA A 21 -9.52 19.31 13.51
CA ALA A 21 -8.74 18.18 13.98
C ALA A 21 -8.38 17.34 12.75
N GLN A 22 -7.11 17.41 12.32
CA GLN A 22 -6.59 16.47 11.35
C GLN A 22 -6.78 15.09 11.96
N ALA A 23 -7.73 14.32 11.41
CA ALA A 23 -7.94 12.95 11.79
C ALA A 23 -6.58 12.26 11.74
N LYS A 24 -6.08 11.83 12.91
CA LYS A 24 -4.90 10.96 12.95
C LYS A 24 -5.19 9.81 11.99
N PRO A 25 -4.24 9.45 11.10
CA PRO A 25 -4.42 8.26 10.27
C PRO A 25 -4.78 7.10 11.19
N ALA A 26 -5.84 6.37 10.84
CA ALA A 26 -6.33 5.26 11.64
C ALA A 26 -5.15 4.35 12.02
N PRO A 27 -5.07 3.86 13.27
CA PRO A 27 -3.97 3.00 13.68
C PRO A 27 -3.87 1.81 12.74
N LEU A 28 -2.65 1.47 12.32
CA LEU A 28 -2.38 0.30 11.46
C LEU A 28 -2.46 -0.98 12.29
N ASP A 29 -3.70 -1.37 12.60
CA ASP A 29 -4.05 -2.57 13.33
C ASP A 29 -4.31 -3.78 12.41
N GLU A 30 -4.72 -4.91 13.00
CA GLU A 30 -5.00 -6.13 12.25
C GLU A 30 -6.14 -5.97 11.25
N ALA A 31 -7.15 -5.15 11.54
CA ALA A 31 -8.27 -4.91 10.62
C ALA A 31 -7.82 -4.11 9.39
N ALA A 32 -7.00 -3.07 9.60
CA ALA A 32 -6.40 -2.29 8.53
C ALA A 32 -5.52 -3.17 7.62
N TRP A 33 -4.66 -4.01 8.20
CA TRP A 33 -3.82 -4.92 7.42
C TRP A 33 -4.63 -6.01 6.71
N THR A 34 -5.68 -6.54 7.34
CA THR A 34 -6.57 -7.53 6.73
C THR A 34 -7.33 -6.93 5.55
N ALA A 35 -7.73 -5.66 5.59
CA ALA A 35 -8.33 -4.98 4.44
C ALA A 35 -7.38 -4.91 3.23
N VAL A 36 -6.08 -4.75 3.47
CA VAL A 36 -5.05 -4.67 2.42
C VAL A 36 -4.68 -6.05 1.87
N PHE A 37 -4.38 -7.01 2.75
CA PHE A 37 -3.85 -8.31 2.37
C PHE A 37 -4.93 -9.38 2.20
N GLY A 38 -6.07 -9.23 2.86
CA GLY A 38 -7.12 -10.24 2.92
C GLY A 38 -6.76 -11.41 3.84
N THR A 39 -7.60 -12.43 3.78
CA THR A 39 -7.51 -13.66 4.55
C THR A 39 -6.96 -14.82 3.69
N ALA A 40 -6.81 -16.00 4.29
CA ALA A 40 -6.49 -17.22 3.55
C ALA A 40 -7.62 -17.64 2.57
N ALA A 41 -8.88 -17.31 2.89
CA ALA A 41 -10.04 -17.64 2.05
C ALA A 41 -10.06 -16.85 0.73
N ASP A 42 -9.44 -15.67 0.72
CA ASP A 42 -9.30 -14.81 -0.46
C ASP A 42 -8.26 -15.32 -1.48
N GLY A 43 -7.58 -16.42 -1.17
CA GLY A 43 -6.46 -16.93 -1.96
C GLY A 43 -5.14 -16.22 -1.67
N PRO A 44 -4.06 -16.58 -2.39
CA PRO A 44 -2.70 -16.12 -2.08
C PRO A 44 -2.44 -14.66 -2.47
N THR A 45 -3.16 -14.10 -3.44
CA THR A 45 -2.96 -12.71 -3.87
C THR A 45 -3.50 -11.75 -2.80
N PRO A 46 -2.76 -10.68 -2.44
CA PRO A 46 -3.29 -9.64 -1.56
C PRO A 46 -4.59 -9.03 -2.08
N THR A 47 -5.54 -8.71 -1.20
CA THR A 47 -6.83 -8.10 -1.59
C THR A 47 -6.65 -6.83 -2.43
N PHE A 48 -5.73 -5.96 -2.03
CA PHE A 48 -5.38 -4.75 -2.76
C PHE A 48 -4.86 -5.01 -4.19
N LEU A 49 -4.38 -6.21 -4.48
CA LEU A 49 -3.82 -6.60 -5.78
C LEU A 49 -4.70 -7.60 -6.55
N LYS A 50 -5.94 -7.85 -6.12
CA LYS A 50 -6.83 -8.88 -6.71
C LYS A 50 -7.11 -8.70 -8.20
N GLU A 51 -7.13 -7.46 -8.66
CA GLU A 51 -7.33 -7.14 -10.08
C GLU A 51 -6.08 -7.39 -10.94
N LEU A 52 -4.92 -7.62 -10.33
CA LEU A 52 -3.70 -7.97 -11.03
C LEU A 52 -3.55 -9.49 -11.14
N SER A 53 -3.10 -9.96 -12.30
CA SER A 53 -2.90 -11.38 -12.56
C SER A 53 -1.59 -11.65 -13.29
N LYS A 54 -1.08 -12.88 -13.13
CA LYS A 54 0.13 -13.32 -13.81
C LYS A 54 0.00 -13.15 -15.32
N GLY A 55 1.01 -12.58 -15.96
CA GLY A 55 1.02 -12.41 -17.42
C GLY A 55 0.27 -11.18 -17.93
N MET A 56 -0.36 -10.39 -17.05
CA MET A 56 -1.02 -9.14 -17.42
C MET A 56 -0.03 -8.17 -18.08
N SER A 57 -0.45 -7.54 -19.18
CA SER A 57 0.37 -6.56 -19.89
C SER A 57 0.51 -5.24 -19.12
N PRO A 58 1.52 -4.40 -19.38
CA PRO A 58 1.58 -3.06 -18.81
C PRO A 58 0.33 -2.22 -19.10
N ALA A 59 -0.23 -2.33 -20.31
CA ALA A 59 -1.42 -1.60 -20.70
C ALA A 59 -2.64 -2.00 -19.87
N ASP A 60 -2.83 -3.30 -19.63
CA ASP A 60 -3.94 -3.80 -18.81
C ASP A 60 -3.73 -3.48 -17.33
N ALA A 61 -2.51 -3.61 -16.83
CA ALA A 61 -2.17 -3.18 -15.48
C ALA A 61 -2.45 -1.68 -15.28
N GLY A 62 -2.27 -0.86 -16.33
CA GLY A 62 -2.56 0.58 -16.31
C GLY A 62 -4.05 0.93 -16.20
N LYS A 63 -4.94 0.02 -16.62
CA LYS A 63 -6.39 0.17 -16.46
C LYS A 63 -6.81 0.01 -14.99
N VAL A 64 -6.12 -0.87 -14.26
CA VAL A 64 -6.33 -1.12 -12.83
C VAL A 64 -5.61 -0.06 -11.99
N PHE A 65 -4.34 0.18 -12.31
CA PHE A 65 -3.45 1.08 -11.58
C PHE A 65 -2.82 2.10 -12.53
N LYS A 66 -3.40 3.29 -12.55
CA LYS A 66 -2.92 4.40 -13.38
C LYS A 66 -1.42 4.66 -13.16
N GLY A 67 -0.64 4.66 -14.23
CA GLY A 67 0.81 4.79 -14.24
C GLY A 67 1.54 3.45 -14.48
N ALA A 68 0.86 2.31 -14.35
CA ALA A 68 1.45 1.00 -14.64
C ALA A 68 1.73 0.78 -16.13
N GLU A 69 1.03 1.49 -17.01
CA GLU A 69 1.20 1.44 -18.47
C GLU A 69 2.52 2.06 -18.95
N LYS A 70 3.28 2.71 -18.06
CA LYS A 70 4.56 3.38 -18.37
C LYS A 70 5.70 2.77 -17.55
N PRO A 71 6.06 1.50 -17.78
CA PRO A 71 7.22 0.92 -17.13
C PRO A 71 8.49 1.67 -17.55
N SER A 72 9.38 1.90 -16.60
CA SER A 72 10.71 2.46 -16.86
C SER A 72 11.56 1.53 -17.72
N LYS A 73 12.71 2.03 -18.19
CA LYS A 73 13.73 1.21 -18.87
C LYS A 73 14.20 -0.01 -18.06
N HIS A 74 13.99 -0.01 -16.74
CA HIS A 74 14.33 -1.10 -15.85
C HIS A 74 13.20 -2.14 -15.68
N GLY A 75 12.07 -1.97 -16.37
CA GLY A 75 10.97 -2.96 -16.39
C GLY A 75 10.00 -2.83 -15.22
N PHE A 76 9.95 -1.70 -14.54
CA PHE A 76 8.97 -1.46 -13.49
C PHE A 76 8.32 -0.08 -13.59
N ALA A 77 7.06 0.02 -13.15
CA ALA A 77 6.33 1.26 -12.98
C ALA A 77 6.23 1.61 -11.49
N LYS A 78 6.48 2.88 -11.14
CA LYS A 78 6.37 3.40 -9.76
C LYS A 78 5.08 4.18 -9.61
N ILE A 79 4.29 3.84 -8.60
CA ILE A 79 2.99 4.43 -8.32
C ILE A 79 2.97 4.88 -6.86
N THR A 80 2.58 6.13 -6.64
CA THR A 80 2.29 6.61 -5.28
C THR A 80 0.89 6.14 -4.91
N VAL A 81 0.77 5.42 -3.80
CA VAL A 81 -0.50 4.88 -3.36
C VAL A 81 -1.13 5.84 -2.35
N LYS A 82 -2.39 6.22 -2.59
CA LYS A 82 -3.19 7.05 -1.69
C LYS A 82 -4.42 6.29 -1.25
N GLY A 83 -4.84 6.48 0.00
CA GLY A 83 -6.06 5.87 0.53
C GLY A 83 -5.96 4.38 0.89
N VAL A 84 -4.76 3.77 0.79
CA VAL A 84 -4.50 2.39 1.23
C VAL A 84 -3.75 2.44 2.55
N PRO A 85 -4.33 1.97 3.66
CA PRO A 85 -3.68 1.98 4.96
C PRO A 85 -2.32 1.28 4.92
N GLY A 86 -1.28 1.96 5.39
CA GLY A 86 0.03 1.34 5.58
C GLY A 86 0.83 1.10 4.31
N VAL A 87 0.35 1.51 3.12
CA VAL A 87 1.07 1.40 1.85
C VAL A 87 1.31 2.80 1.29
N THR A 88 2.57 3.16 1.11
CA THR A 88 2.96 4.50 0.62
C THR A 88 3.31 4.51 -0.86
N LYS A 89 3.93 3.44 -1.35
CA LYS A 89 4.35 3.29 -2.74
C LYS A 89 4.14 1.86 -3.21
N MET A 90 3.91 1.74 -4.50
CA MET A 90 3.84 0.48 -5.20
C MET A 90 4.75 0.51 -6.41
N GLU A 91 5.49 -0.57 -6.62
CA GLU A 91 6.29 -0.81 -7.81
C GLU A 91 5.77 -2.07 -8.49
N ILE A 92 5.31 -1.93 -9.73
CA ILE A 92 4.80 -3.03 -10.53
C ILE A 92 5.91 -3.46 -11.48
N TYR A 93 6.42 -4.68 -11.30
CA TYR A 93 7.52 -5.25 -12.06
C TYR A 93 7.00 -6.15 -13.17
N PHE A 94 7.42 -5.83 -14.38
CA PHE A 94 7.13 -6.59 -15.59
C PHE A 94 8.38 -7.37 -16.01
N ARG A 95 8.20 -8.65 -16.31
CA ARG A 95 9.18 -9.46 -17.00
C ARG A 95 9.41 -8.84 -18.38
N LYS A 96 10.67 -8.83 -18.77
CA LYS A 96 11.07 -8.37 -20.08
C LYS A 96 11.13 -9.56 -21.03
N ASP A 97 10.70 -9.31 -22.25
CA ASP A 97 10.95 -10.22 -23.35
C ASP A 97 12.47 -10.37 -23.56
N LYS A 98 12.92 -11.59 -23.82
CA LYS A 98 14.36 -11.90 -23.88
C LYS A 98 15.04 -11.33 -25.13
N GLU A 99 14.29 -11.18 -26.20
CA GLU A 99 14.82 -10.76 -27.50
C GLU A 99 14.76 -9.24 -27.64
N THR A 100 13.61 -8.66 -27.30
CA THR A 100 13.34 -7.23 -27.48
C THR A 100 13.66 -6.39 -26.24
N ASN A 101 13.88 -7.01 -25.07
CA ASN A 101 14.10 -6.33 -23.79
C ASN A 101 12.92 -5.41 -23.39
N VAL A 102 11.75 -5.59 -24.03
CA VAL A 102 10.53 -4.82 -23.76
C VAL A 102 9.79 -5.44 -22.58
N PRO A 103 9.28 -4.64 -21.62
CA PRO A 103 8.46 -5.17 -20.53
C PRO A 103 7.11 -5.66 -21.08
N THR A 104 6.80 -6.95 -20.90
CA THR A 104 5.63 -7.59 -21.53
C THR A 104 4.62 -8.14 -20.53
N GLN A 105 5.07 -8.71 -19.41
CA GLN A 105 4.21 -9.52 -18.55
C GLN A 105 4.44 -9.23 -17.07
N LEU A 106 3.36 -9.03 -16.31
CA LEU A 106 3.42 -8.85 -14.86
C LEU A 106 4.12 -10.04 -14.20
N GLY A 107 5.18 -9.75 -13.44
CA GLY A 107 5.95 -10.74 -12.69
C GLY A 107 5.85 -10.59 -11.18
N ALA A 108 5.88 -9.36 -10.67
CA ALA A 108 5.82 -9.10 -9.24
C ALA A 108 5.31 -7.70 -8.95
N VAL A 109 4.84 -7.50 -7.72
CA VAL A 109 4.52 -6.20 -7.15
C VAL A 109 5.27 -6.04 -5.84
N THR A 110 5.86 -4.87 -5.65
CA THR A 110 6.52 -4.47 -4.42
C THR A 110 5.76 -3.31 -3.80
N LEU A 111 5.42 -3.40 -2.52
CA LEU A 111 4.76 -2.38 -1.72
C LEU A 111 5.76 -1.82 -0.72
N THR A 112 5.98 -0.51 -0.73
CA THR A 112 6.68 0.19 0.35
C THR A 112 5.67 0.50 1.44
N LEU A 113 5.88 -0.07 2.62
CA LEU A 113 4.99 0.13 3.75
C LEU A 113 5.27 1.43 4.47
N ASP A 114 4.31 1.89 5.26
CA ASP A 114 4.47 3.09 6.08
C ASP A 114 5.63 2.92 7.09
N LYS A 115 6.32 4.03 7.40
CA LYS A 115 7.47 4.02 8.31
C LYS A 115 7.11 3.60 9.74
N SER A 116 5.85 3.73 10.14
CA SER A 116 5.35 3.19 11.41
C SER A 116 5.58 1.69 11.54
N VAL A 117 5.56 0.91 10.45
CA VAL A 117 5.88 -0.52 10.47
C VAL A 117 7.28 -0.77 11.02
N GLN A 118 8.25 0.10 10.75
CA GLN A 118 9.59 -0.06 11.34
C GLN A 118 9.69 0.49 12.77
N LYS A 119 8.94 1.55 13.08
CA LYS A 119 9.09 2.33 14.31
C LYS A 119 8.28 1.80 15.48
N ASP A 120 7.15 1.15 15.19
CA ASP A 120 6.20 0.67 16.17
C ASP A 120 6.14 -0.86 16.13
N PRO A 121 6.67 -1.56 17.16
CA PRO A 121 6.62 -3.01 17.24
C PRO A 121 5.20 -3.58 17.20
N ALA A 122 4.19 -2.85 17.71
CA ALA A 122 2.80 -3.31 17.70
C ALA A 122 2.22 -3.31 16.29
N VAL A 123 2.53 -2.27 15.49
CA VAL A 123 2.13 -2.21 14.07
C VAL A 123 2.78 -3.34 13.27
N TYR A 124 4.07 -3.60 13.51
CA TYR A 124 4.77 -4.70 12.85
C TYR A 124 4.22 -6.06 13.27
N ALA A 125 3.93 -6.27 14.55
CA ALA A 125 3.33 -7.50 15.06
C ALA A 125 1.94 -7.75 14.44
N ALA A 126 1.11 -6.71 14.30
CA ALA A 126 -0.19 -6.80 13.62
C ALA A 126 -0.03 -7.23 12.15
N LEU A 127 0.91 -6.62 11.42
CA LEU A 127 1.23 -6.99 10.05
C LEU A 127 1.66 -8.47 9.95
N VAL A 128 2.61 -8.90 10.77
CA VAL A 128 3.12 -10.28 10.77
C VAL A 128 2.01 -11.27 11.12
N LYS A 129 1.13 -10.94 12.06
CA LYS A 129 -0.02 -11.78 12.44
C LYS A 129 -0.99 -11.97 11.27
N VAL A 130 -1.38 -10.89 10.59
CA VAL A 130 -2.26 -10.97 9.41
C VAL A 130 -1.62 -11.78 8.29
N LEU A 131 -0.33 -11.54 8.00
CA LEU A 131 0.37 -12.28 6.94
C LEU A 131 0.59 -13.75 7.30
N THR A 132 0.82 -14.07 8.57
CA THR A 132 0.90 -15.45 9.06
C THR A 132 -0.45 -16.15 8.94
N ALA A 133 -1.54 -15.48 9.28
CA ALA A 133 -2.90 -16.01 9.11
C ALA A 133 -3.23 -16.26 7.63
N LYS A 134 -2.75 -15.40 6.72
CA LYS A 134 -2.97 -15.53 5.27
C LYS A 134 -2.08 -16.59 4.60
N TYR A 135 -0.78 -16.54 4.86
CA TYR A 135 0.24 -17.31 4.13
C TYR A 135 0.76 -18.54 4.89
N GLY A 136 0.39 -18.69 6.15
CA GLY A 136 0.81 -19.78 7.02
C GLY A 136 1.96 -19.40 7.97
N ALA A 137 2.31 -20.35 8.83
CA ALA A 137 3.32 -20.18 9.88
C ALA A 137 4.67 -19.72 9.32
N VAL A 138 5.29 -18.77 10.03
CA VAL A 138 6.67 -18.35 9.76
C VAL A 138 7.62 -19.48 10.10
N LYS A 139 8.34 -20.01 9.11
CA LYS A 139 9.25 -21.15 9.29
C LYS A 139 10.48 -20.85 10.15
N LYS A 140 10.85 -19.57 10.25
CA LYS A 140 12.06 -19.08 10.91
C LYS A 140 11.69 -17.91 11.84
N PRO A 141 11.36 -18.15 13.12
CA PRO A 141 10.94 -17.08 14.03
C PRO A 141 11.94 -15.93 14.12
N GLU A 142 13.25 -16.21 14.04
CA GLU A 142 14.32 -15.21 14.01
C GLU A 142 14.26 -14.26 12.80
N SER A 143 13.53 -14.67 11.74
CA SER A 143 13.29 -13.82 10.57
C SER A 143 12.26 -12.72 10.85
N VAL A 144 11.43 -12.88 11.88
CA VAL A 144 10.48 -11.86 12.32
C VAL A 144 11.23 -10.65 12.87
N GLU A 145 12.19 -10.87 13.77
CA GLU A 145 13.02 -9.81 14.35
C GLU A 145 13.86 -9.08 13.30
N LYS A 146 14.39 -9.83 12.32
CA LYS A 146 15.15 -9.28 11.19
C LYS A 146 14.28 -8.61 10.13
N MET A 147 12.96 -8.66 10.28
CA MET A 147 11.98 -8.21 9.31
C MET A 147 12.18 -8.84 7.92
N GLN A 148 12.63 -10.09 7.83
CA GLN A 148 13.01 -10.76 6.59
C GLN A 148 12.25 -12.09 6.41
N ILE A 149 10.94 -12.01 6.26
CA ILE A 149 10.07 -13.19 6.22
C ILE A 149 9.78 -13.58 4.77
N THR A 150 9.81 -14.87 4.44
CA THR A 150 9.44 -15.37 3.11
C THR A 150 8.45 -16.52 3.22
N TRP A 151 7.34 -16.41 2.50
CA TRP A 151 6.35 -17.45 2.30
C TRP A 151 6.34 -17.87 0.84
N THR A 152 6.30 -19.18 0.59
CA THR A 152 6.20 -19.75 -0.75
C THR A 152 4.98 -20.65 -0.79
N THR A 153 4.09 -20.39 -1.76
CA THR A 153 2.90 -21.19 -2.00
C THR A 153 3.22 -22.41 -2.86
N LYS A 154 2.31 -23.40 -2.89
CA LYS A 154 2.43 -24.59 -3.74
C LYS A 154 2.51 -24.26 -5.24
N LYS A 155 2.02 -23.08 -5.67
CA LYS A 155 2.03 -22.62 -7.07
C LYS A 155 3.30 -21.79 -7.42
N LEU A 156 4.34 -21.86 -6.58
CA LEU A 156 5.57 -21.06 -6.70
C LEU A 156 5.38 -19.54 -6.61
N GLN A 157 4.18 -19.08 -6.23
CA GLN A 157 3.97 -17.69 -5.85
C GLN A 157 4.63 -17.44 -4.49
N SER A 158 5.25 -16.29 -4.32
CA SER A 158 5.94 -15.93 -3.08
C SER A 158 5.45 -14.61 -2.53
N ALA A 159 5.36 -14.55 -1.20
CA ALA A 159 5.18 -13.32 -0.44
C ALA A 159 6.43 -13.11 0.41
N GLN A 160 6.98 -11.91 0.42
CA GLN A 160 8.21 -11.60 1.14
C GLN A 160 8.10 -10.26 1.84
N ILE A 161 8.53 -10.20 3.10
CA ILE A 161 8.83 -8.95 3.80
C ILE A 161 10.34 -8.84 3.94
N TRP A 162 10.90 -7.67 3.66
CA TRP A 162 12.28 -7.35 4.00
C TRP A 162 12.46 -5.86 4.29
N LYS A 163 13.46 -5.55 5.11
CA LYS A 163 13.86 -4.17 5.40
C LYS A 163 14.87 -3.68 4.36
N VAL A 164 14.62 -2.49 3.79
CA VAL A 164 15.54 -1.79 2.88
C VAL A 164 15.84 -0.42 3.47
N GLY A 165 17.01 -0.26 4.07
CA GLY A 165 17.39 0.98 4.75
C GLY A 165 16.43 1.34 5.89
N ARG A 166 15.58 2.36 5.68
CA ARG A 166 14.59 2.86 6.65
C ARG A 166 13.14 2.50 6.29
N ASP A 167 12.94 1.65 5.29
CA ASP A 167 11.63 1.25 4.82
C ASP A 167 11.45 -0.27 4.97
N VAL A 168 10.23 -0.68 5.32
CA VAL A 168 9.82 -2.09 5.27
C VAL A 168 9.08 -2.32 3.97
N THR A 169 9.46 -3.36 3.26
CA THR A 169 8.96 -3.67 1.93
C THR A 169 8.25 -5.01 1.94
N PHE A 170 7.09 -5.08 1.30
CA PHE A 170 6.40 -6.32 0.99
C PHE A 170 6.47 -6.60 -0.52
N LYS A 171 6.77 -7.82 -0.94
CA LYS A 171 6.71 -8.25 -2.35
C LYS A 171 5.81 -9.44 -2.50
N TYR A 172 5.02 -9.40 -3.55
CA TYR A 172 4.27 -10.53 -4.05
C TYR A 172 4.70 -10.88 -5.46
N SER A 173 5.02 -12.15 -5.70
CA SER A 173 5.41 -12.68 -7.02
C SER A 173 4.35 -13.62 -7.55
N PHE A 174 3.96 -13.44 -8.82
CA PHE A 174 2.87 -14.15 -9.50
C PHE A 174 3.29 -15.47 -10.16
#